data_AF-A0A4S9A0W7-F1
#
_entry.id   AF-A0A4S9A0W7-F1
#
_cell.length_a   1.000
_cell.length_b   1.000
_cell.length_c   1.000
_cell.angle_alpha   90.00
_cell.angle_beta   90.00
_cell.angle_gamma   90.00
#
_symmetry.space_group_name_H-M   'P 1'
#
loop_
_entity.id
_entity.type
_entity.pdbx_description
1 polymer ?
#
loop_
_entity_poly.entity_id
_entity_poly.type
_entity_poly.pdbx_seq_one_letter_code
_entity_poly.pdbx_strand_id
1 'polypeptide(L)'
;MSSGTQGNNGTLVVAGPDTIQVADFYVKASILRPLVIGSIAIIVLFTFLRFISNRSIAAMNVTDWIANVAIGSTLAGIVNGNSLARGMLGLATILGFQFLMSFIGARLPARHGWILSSPPIIIAFRGRLLSKVMATHRISLGDFYASLRQKNILDISQVECVFIEANGSFSIYTRKEVGTCEKVGVLMQVPGYKALCEDADTRIDALDDDKRKTEGRCDDEQNDVAGDAC
;
A
#
# COMPACT_ATOMS: atom_id res chain seq x y z
N MET A 1 48.93 -12.15 -82.79
CA MET A 1 47.61 -12.71 -83.11
C MET A 1 46.81 -12.81 -81.82
N SER A 2 45.62 -12.19 -81.83
CA SER A 2 44.52 -12.18 -80.84
C SER A 2 44.86 -11.89 -79.37
N SER A 3 44.51 -10.71 -78.82
CA SER A 3 43.16 -10.17 -78.54
C SER A 3 42.59 -10.69 -77.21
N GLY A 4 42.19 -9.76 -76.32
CA GLY A 4 41.34 -10.09 -75.18
C GLY A 4 41.40 -9.10 -74.02
N THR A 5 40.86 -7.90 -74.22
CA THR A 5 40.67 -6.82 -73.25
C THR A 5 39.46 -7.08 -72.32
N GLN A 6 39.56 -6.62 -71.06
CA GLN A 6 38.49 -6.08 -70.18
C GLN A 6 37.25 -6.91 -69.75
N GLY A 7 36.90 -6.76 -68.45
CA GLY A 7 35.51 -6.51 -68.05
C GLY A 7 34.97 -7.29 -66.84
N ASN A 8 34.79 -6.60 -65.72
CA ASN A 8 33.57 -6.64 -64.88
C ASN A 8 32.99 -8.03 -64.50
N ASN A 9 33.31 -8.53 -63.30
CA ASN A 9 32.48 -9.55 -62.65
C ASN A 9 31.45 -8.90 -61.72
N GLY A 10 30.44 -8.30 -62.36
CA GLY A 10 29.21 -7.87 -61.73
C GLY A 10 28.42 -9.10 -61.30
N THR A 11 28.44 -9.41 -60.01
CA THR A 11 27.36 -10.16 -59.38
C THR A 11 26.11 -9.29 -59.42
N LEU A 12 25.36 -9.42 -60.52
CA LEU A 12 23.98 -8.96 -60.59
C LEU A 12 23.19 -9.79 -59.57
N VAL A 13 22.82 -9.17 -58.45
CA VAL A 13 21.78 -9.68 -57.56
C VAL A 13 20.50 -9.71 -58.39
N VAL A 14 20.22 -10.85 -59.02
CA VAL A 14 18.95 -11.11 -59.68
C VAL A 14 17.88 -11.10 -58.60
N ALA A 15 17.18 -9.98 -58.48
CA ALA A 15 15.92 -9.89 -57.76
C ALA A 15 14.88 -10.73 -58.52
N GLY A 16 14.88 -12.04 -58.26
CA GLY A 16 13.86 -12.96 -58.73
C GLY A 16 12.53 -12.73 -57.99
N PRO A 17 11.38 -12.90 -58.66
CA PRO A 17 10.07 -12.65 -58.09
C PRO A 17 9.71 -13.74 -57.07
N ASP A 18 9.12 -13.34 -55.95
CA ASP A 18 8.39 -14.17 -55.00
C ASP A 18 9.01 -15.54 -54.65
N THR A 19 10.24 -15.53 -54.11
CA THR A 19 10.50 -16.54 -53.06
C THR A 19 9.58 -16.15 -51.91
N ILE A 20 8.44 -16.82 -51.74
CA ILE A 20 7.77 -16.91 -50.44
C ILE A 20 8.82 -17.53 -49.52
N GLN A 21 9.60 -16.67 -48.88
CA GLN A 21 10.76 -17.10 -48.13
C GLN A 21 10.24 -17.90 -46.95
N VAL A 22 10.85 -19.06 -46.69
CA VAL A 22 10.67 -19.77 -45.41
C VAL A 22 10.86 -18.82 -44.22
N ALA A 23 11.61 -17.73 -44.40
CA ALA A 23 11.71 -16.60 -43.47
C ALA A 23 10.35 -15.96 -43.13
N ASP A 24 9.44 -15.71 -44.09
CA ASP A 24 8.11 -15.15 -43.80
C ASP A 24 7.21 -16.14 -43.05
N PHE A 25 7.32 -17.44 -43.35
CA PHE A 25 6.62 -18.48 -42.60
C PHE A 25 7.19 -18.62 -41.18
N TYR A 26 8.52 -18.57 -41.01
CA TYR A 26 9.17 -18.58 -39.71
C TYR A 26 8.87 -17.32 -38.90
N VAL A 27 8.85 -16.14 -39.51
CA VAL A 27 8.50 -14.88 -38.86
C VAL A 27 7.03 -14.90 -38.46
N LYS A 28 6.10 -15.28 -39.35
CA LYS A 28 4.67 -15.44 -39.01
C LYS A 28 4.44 -16.51 -37.94
N ALA A 29 5.09 -17.68 -38.03
CA ALA A 29 5.00 -18.74 -37.02
C ALA A 29 5.63 -18.32 -35.69
N SER A 30 6.71 -17.53 -35.71
CA SER A 30 7.38 -16.98 -34.53
C SER A 30 6.56 -15.89 -33.84
N ILE A 31 5.70 -15.18 -34.57
CA ILE A 31 4.77 -14.17 -34.02
C ILE A 31 3.47 -14.84 -33.55
N LEU A 32 2.99 -15.85 -34.29
CA LEU A 32 1.77 -16.59 -33.96
C LEU A 32 1.91 -17.35 -32.65
N ARG A 33 3.09 -17.94 -32.39
CA ARG A 33 3.37 -18.71 -31.18
C ARG A 33 3.19 -17.90 -29.87
N PRO A 34 3.85 -16.75 -29.66
CA PRO A 34 3.67 -15.93 -28.47
C PRO A 34 2.27 -15.31 -28.40
N LEU A 35 1.61 -15.05 -29.54
CA LEU A 35 0.24 -14.56 -29.56
C LEU A 35 -0.74 -15.61 -29.01
N VAL A 36 -0.68 -16.85 -29.49
CA VAL A 36 -1.54 -17.94 -29.02
C VAL A 36 -1.20 -18.34 -27.59
N ILE A 37 0.08 -18.56 -27.27
CA ILE A 37 0.54 -18.97 -25.94
C ILE A 37 0.28 -17.84 -24.92
N GLY A 38 0.56 -16.59 -25.29
CA GLY A 38 0.30 -15.43 -24.44
C GLY A 38 -1.19 -15.25 -24.15
N SER A 39 -2.06 -15.42 -25.16
CA SER A 39 -3.51 -15.37 -24.97
C SER A 39 -3.99 -16.43 -23.97
N ILE A 40 -3.54 -17.68 -24.14
CA ILE A 40 -3.89 -18.79 -23.23
C ILE A 40 -3.35 -18.51 -21.83
N ALA A 41 -2.10 -18.05 -21.70
CA ALA A 41 -1.49 -17.75 -20.41
C ALA A 41 -2.22 -16.61 -19.68
N ILE A 42 -2.66 -15.57 -20.39
CA ILE A 42 -3.47 -14.47 -19.84
C ILE A 42 -4.84 -14.98 -19.38
N ILE A 43 -5.52 -15.82 -20.16
CA ILE A 43 -6.81 -16.40 -19.77
C ILE A 43 -6.68 -17.27 -18.52
N VAL A 44 -5.64 -18.11 -18.45
CA VAL A 44 -5.33 -18.93 -17.28
C VAL A 44 -5.06 -18.03 -16.07
N LEU A 45 -4.20 -17.03 -16.21
CA LEU A 45 -3.88 -16.09 -15.14
C LEU A 45 -5.13 -15.33 -14.66
N PHE A 46 -5.96 -14.83 -15.58
CA PHE A 46 -7.21 -14.16 -15.25
C PHE A 46 -8.16 -15.08 -14.47
N THR A 47 -8.25 -16.35 -14.87
CA THR A 47 -9.07 -17.35 -14.17
C THR A 47 -8.57 -17.56 -12.74
N PHE A 48 -7.26 -17.72 -12.54
CA PHE A 48 -6.65 -17.83 -11.20
C PHE A 48 -6.90 -16.58 -10.35
N LEU A 49 -6.69 -15.39 -10.92
CA LEU A 49 -6.93 -14.12 -10.22
C LEU A 49 -8.40 -13.95 -9.84
N ARG A 50 -9.34 -14.40 -10.69
CA ARG A 50 -10.79 -14.39 -10.40
C ARG A 50 -11.12 -15.24 -9.19
N PHE A 51 -10.52 -16.43 -9.05
CA PHE A 51 -10.72 -17.29 -7.89
C PHE A 51 -10.18 -16.69 -6.58
N ILE A 52 -9.17 -15.83 -6.67
CA ILE A 52 -8.52 -15.18 -5.51
C ILE A 52 -9.25 -13.87 -5.10
N SER A 53 -10.05 -13.28 -6.00
CA SER A 53 -10.60 -11.91 -5.93
C SER A 53 -11.72 -11.64 -4.91
N ASN A 54 -11.74 -12.30 -3.75
CA ASN A 54 -12.64 -11.92 -2.64
C ASN A 54 -11.95 -11.06 -1.55
N ARG A 55 -10.66 -10.73 -1.69
CA ARG A 55 -9.97 -9.76 -0.81
C ARG A 55 -9.74 -8.43 -1.52
N SER A 56 -10.69 -7.52 -1.29
CA SER A 56 -10.64 -6.05 -1.36
C SER A 56 -9.49 -5.37 -2.09
N ILE A 57 -9.87 -4.67 -3.16
CA ILE A 57 -9.11 -3.71 -3.98
C ILE A 57 -8.63 -2.47 -3.18
N ALA A 58 -9.01 -2.30 -1.90
CA ALA A 58 -8.84 -1.04 -1.18
C ALA A 58 -7.49 -0.85 -0.45
N ALA A 59 -6.73 -1.91 -0.18
CA ALA A 59 -5.39 -1.81 0.41
C ALA A 59 -4.51 -2.94 -0.11
N MET A 60 -3.80 -2.69 -1.21
CA MET A 60 -2.80 -3.66 -1.69
C MET A 60 -1.71 -3.80 -0.63
N ASN A 61 -1.51 -5.01 -0.10
CA ASN A 61 -0.38 -5.28 0.77
C ASN A 61 0.89 -5.24 -0.09
N VAL A 62 2.03 -4.90 0.51
CA VAL A 62 3.33 -4.84 -0.18
C VAL A 62 3.66 -6.20 -0.81
N THR A 63 3.25 -7.29 -0.16
CA THR A 63 3.39 -8.66 -0.67
C THR A 63 2.62 -8.90 -1.97
N ASP A 64 1.41 -8.35 -2.10
CA ASP A 64 0.60 -8.46 -3.32
C ASP A 64 1.23 -7.67 -4.48
N TRP A 65 1.83 -6.52 -4.18
CA TRP A 65 2.56 -5.73 -5.17
C TRP A 65 3.79 -6.48 -5.72
N ILE A 66 4.61 -7.06 -4.84
CA ILE A 66 5.77 -7.88 -5.24
C ILE A 66 5.32 -9.09 -6.05
N ALA A 67 4.24 -9.76 -5.63
CA ALA A 67 3.69 -10.92 -6.35
C ALA A 67 3.25 -10.54 -7.77
N ASN A 68 2.57 -9.40 -7.96
CA ASN A 68 2.16 -8.94 -9.29
C ASN A 68 3.35 -8.67 -10.22
N VAL A 69 4.43 -8.08 -9.71
CA VAL A 69 5.67 -7.88 -10.47
C VAL A 69 6.29 -9.23 -10.87
N ALA A 70 6.33 -10.19 -9.94
CA ALA A 70 6.84 -11.53 -10.20
C ALA A 70 5.98 -12.29 -11.23
N ILE A 71 4.65 -12.16 -11.16
CA ILE A 71 3.70 -12.72 -12.14
C ILE A 71 4.00 -12.15 -13.53
N GLY A 72 4.18 -10.83 -13.66
CA GLY A 72 4.51 -10.18 -14.93
C GLY A 72 5.81 -10.72 -15.54
N SER A 73 6.87 -10.80 -14.73
CA SER A 73 8.16 -11.37 -15.18
C SER A 73 8.02 -12.84 -15.59
N THR A 74 7.24 -13.62 -14.85
CA THR A 74 7.03 -15.05 -15.13
C THR A 74 6.19 -15.27 -16.39
N LEU A 75 5.18 -14.43 -16.60
CA LEU A 75 4.35 -14.42 -17.79
C LEU A 75 5.17 -14.11 -19.05
N ALA A 76 6.05 -13.11 -18.99
CA ALA A 76 6.99 -12.83 -20.07
C ALA A 76 7.91 -14.04 -20.36
N GLY A 77 8.38 -14.71 -19.31
CA GLY A 77 9.15 -15.96 -19.41
C GLY A 77 8.37 -17.12 -20.05
N ILE A 78 7.06 -17.23 -19.78
CA ILE A 78 6.18 -18.23 -20.42
C ILE A 78 6.04 -17.96 -21.92
N VAL A 79 5.80 -16.70 -22.29
CA VAL A 79 5.57 -16.30 -23.69
C VAL A 79 6.83 -16.49 -24.55
N ASN A 80 8.01 -16.22 -23.98
CA ASN A 80 9.29 -16.35 -24.67
C ASN A 80 9.95 -17.73 -24.52
N GLY A 81 9.46 -18.56 -23.60
CA GLY A 81 10.06 -19.84 -23.24
C GLY A 81 9.66 -21.00 -24.15
N ASN A 82 10.51 -22.03 -24.20
CA ASN A 82 10.24 -23.23 -25.00
C ASN A 82 9.33 -24.26 -24.30
N SER A 83 9.11 -24.16 -22.98
CA SER A 83 8.33 -25.13 -22.21
C SER A 83 7.20 -24.45 -21.42
N LEU A 84 5.98 -24.58 -21.93
CA LEU A 84 4.76 -24.07 -21.27
C LEU A 84 4.58 -24.68 -19.88
N ALA A 85 4.87 -25.97 -19.72
CA ALA A 85 4.71 -26.69 -18.46
C ALA A 85 5.58 -26.10 -17.33
N ARG A 86 6.85 -25.76 -17.61
CA ARG A 86 7.73 -25.13 -16.61
C ARG A 86 7.24 -23.75 -16.22
N GLY A 87 6.77 -22.97 -17.18
CA GLY A 87 6.24 -21.64 -16.93
C GLY A 87 4.92 -21.67 -16.14
N MET A 88 4.01 -22.59 -16.48
CA MET A 88 2.78 -22.82 -15.70
C MET A 88 3.07 -23.27 -14.27
N LEU A 89 4.07 -24.15 -14.07
CA LEU A 89 4.49 -24.57 -12.73
C LEU A 89 5.04 -23.39 -11.92
N GLY A 90 5.86 -22.54 -12.54
CA GLY A 90 6.38 -21.31 -11.92
C GLY A 90 5.25 -20.37 -11.51
N LEU A 91 4.30 -20.11 -12.41
CA LEU A 91 3.13 -19.27 -12.15
C LEU A 91 2.25 -19.84 -11.03
N ALA A 92 2.00 -21.16 -11.04
CA ALA A 92 1.26 -21.85 -9.99
C ALA A 92 1.99 -21.79 -8.63
N THR A 93 3.32 -21.86 -8.62
CA THR A 93 4.13 -21.74 -7.39
C THR A 93 4.02 -20.34 -6.78
N ILE A 94 4.12 -19.30 -7.60
CA ILE A 94 3.99 -17.89 -7.16
C ILE A 94 2.59 -17.64 -6.61
N LEU A 95 1.56 -18.04 -7.35
CA LEU A 95 0.16 -17.87 -6.90
C LEU A 95 -0.15 -18.71 -5.66
N GLY A 96 0.39 -19.93 -5.58
CA GLY A 96 0.27 -20.80 -4.41
C GLY A 96 0.93 -20.18 -3.18
N PHE A 97 2.08 -19.54 -3.35
CA PHE A 97 2.75 -18.80 -2.27
C PHE A 97 1.95 -17.58 -1.82
N GLN A 98 1.39 -16.82 -2.77
CA GLN A 98 0.53 -15.67 -2.45
C GLN A 98 -0.73 -16.11 -1.68
N PHE A 99 -1.36 -17.20 -2.12
CA PHE A 99 -2.50 -17.79 -1.42
C PHE A 99 -2.12 -18.27 -0.02
N LEU A 100 -0.98 -18.95 0.12
CA LEU A 100 -0.48 -19.44 1.40
C LEU A 100 -0.22 -18.28 2.36
N MET A 101 0.42 -17.20 1.91
CA MET A 101 0.64 -16.00 2.72
C MET A 101 -0.67 -15.36 3.15
N SER A 102 -1.63 -15.22 2.24
CA SER A 102 -2.96 -14.67 2.54
C SER A 102 -3.72 -15.54 3.56
N PHE A 103 -3.63 -16.86 3.44
CA PHE A 103 -4.25 -17.84 4.31
C PHE A 103 -3.62 -17.86 5.72
N ILE A 104 -2.29 -17.81 5.78
CA ILE A 104 -1.54 -17.68 7.03
C ILE A 104 -1.93 -16.36 7.72
N GLY A 105 -1.97 -15.25 6.98
CA GLY A 105 -2.41 -13.95 7.52
C GLY A 105 -3.85 -13.93 8.01
N ALA A 106 -4.74 -14.73 7.42
CA ALA A 106 -6.13 -14.83 7.85
C ALA A 106 -6.33 -15.66 9.14
N ARG A 107 -5.47 -16.66 9.37
CA ARG A 107 -5.57 -17.58 10.50
C ARG A 107 -4.66 -17.24 11.68
N LEU A 108 -3.64 -16.42 11.46
CA LEU A 108 -2.79 -15.97 12.56
C LEU A 108 -3.60 -15.08 13.52
N PRO A 109 -3.49 -15.32 14.84
CA PRO A 109 -4.06 -14.42 15.83
C PRO A 109 -3.53 -13.00 15.61
N ALA A 110 -4.36 -11.98 15.81
CA ALA A 110 -3.99 -10.57 15.65
C ALA A 110 -2.68 -10.19 16.38
N ARG A 111 -2.35 -10.89 17.47
CA ARG A 111 -1.09 -10.77 18.22
C ARG A 111 0.18 -11.12 17.42
N HIS A 112 0.09 -12.03 16.46
CA HIS A 112 1.17 -12.38 15.52
C HIS A 112 0.99 -11.74 14.15
N GLY A 113 -0.08 -10.94 13.98
CA GLY A 113 -0.38 -10.23 12.74
C GLY A 113 0.74 -9.30 12.29
N TRP A 114 1.59 -8.82 13.21
CA TRP A 114 2.72 -7.94 12.90
C TRP A 114 3.69 -8.52 11.86
N ILE A 115 3.78 -9.85 11.74
CA ILE A 115 4.70 -10.51 10.79
C ILE A 115 4.22 -10.36 9.35
N LEU A 116 2.91 -10.22 9.12
CA LEU A 116 2.33 -10.09 7.78
C LEU A 116 1.68 -8.72 7.51
N SER A 117 1.26 -8.03 8.57
CA SER A 117 0.61 -6.73 8.52
C SER A 117 1.03 -5.90 9.73
N SER A 118 1.75 -4.81 9.49
CA SER A 118 2.07 -3.85 10.55
C SER A 118 0.79 -3.25 11.13
N PRO A 119 0.65 -3.17 12.46
CA PRO A 119 -0.51 -2.49 13.05
C PRO A 119 -0.51 -1.01 12.65
N PRO A 120 -1.68 -0.37 12.54
CA PRO A 120 -1.77 1.05 12.24
C PRO A 120 -1.09 1.87 13.34
N ILE A 121 -0.30 2.85 12.92
CA ILE A 121 0.52 3.69 13.82
C ILE A 121 -0.05 5.10 13.83
N ILE A 122 -0.29 5.65 15.03
CA ILE A 122 -0.72 7.03 15.18
C ILE A 122 0.48 8.00 15.13
N ILE A 123 0.40 9.01 14.28
CA ILE A 123 1.48 10.00 14.08
C ILE A 123 1.09 11.42 14.47
N ALA A 124 -0.20 11.71 14.56
CA ALA A 124 -0.71 12.99 15.06
C ALA A 124 -2.00 12.76 15.84
N PHE A 125 -2.18 13.54 16.91
CA PHE A 125 -3.33 13.46 17.80
C PHE A 125 -3.70 14.85 18.34
N ARG A 126 -4.97 15.24 18.22
CA ARG A 126 -5.55 16.53 18.64
C ARG A 126 -4.71 17.74 18.21
N GLY A 127 -4.31 17.76 16.94
CA GLY A 127 -3.47 18.80 16.36
C GLY A 127 -2.00 18.82 16.80
N ARG A 128 -1.55 17.82 17.57
CA ARG A 128 -0.15 17.66 17.98
C ARG A 128 0.50 16.55 17.16
N LEU A 129 1.69 16.82 16.65
CA LEU A 129 2.49 15.87 15.88
C LEU A 129 3.36 15.03 16.83
N LEU A 130 3.30 13.70 16.70
CA LEU A 130 4.11 12.76 17.48
C LEU A 130 5.46 12.54 16.79
N SER A 131 6.35 13.54 16.89
CA SER A 131 7.67 13.55 16.24
C SER A 131 8.53 12.32 16.57
N LYS A 132 8.47 11.82 17.83
CA LYS A 132 9.21 10.62 18.27
C LYS A 132 8.76 9.36 17.52
N VAL A 133 7.45 9.22 17.26
CA VAL A 133 6.90 8.10 16.51
C VAL A 133 7.29 8.22 15.04
N MET A 134 7.20 9.41 14.46
CA MET A 134 7.61 9.66 13.08
C MET A 134 9.09 9.35 12.84
N ALA A 135 9.98 9.74 13.77
CA ALA A 135 11.40 9.44 13.70
C ALA A 135 11.69 7.93 13.76
N THR A 136 10.99 7.21 14.64
CA THR A 136 11.15 5.74 14.80
C THR A 136 10.75 5.00 13.53
N HIS A 137 9.69 5.44 12.87
CA HIS A 137 9.17 4.83 11.65
C HIS A 137 9.69 5.48 10.35
N ARG A 138 10.70 6.36 10.45
CA ARG A 138 11.37 7.02 9.30
C ARG A 138 10.41 7.76 8.36
N ILE A 139 9.38 8.40 8.91
CA ILE A 139 8.40 9.16 8.13
C ILE A 139 8.86 10.59 7.99
N SER A 140 8.89 11.10 6.76
CA SER A 140 9.22 12.50 6.48
C SER A 140 8.07 13.43 6.86
N LEU A 141 8.39 14.58 7.45
CA LEU A 141 7.43 15.67 7.61
C LEU A 141 6.87 16.13 6.26
N GLY A 142 7.69 16.10 5.20
CA GLY A 142 7.26 16.46 3.85
C GLY A 142 6.13 15.58 3.34
N ASP A 143 6.23 14.27 3.56
CA ASP A 143 5.20 13.30 3.16
C ASP A 143 3.90 13.51 3.95
N PHE A 144 4.03 13.74 5.27
CA PHE A 144 2.89 14.06 6.12
C PHE A 144 2.11 15.30 5.64
N TYR A 145 2.81 16.42 5.40
CA TYR A 145 2.17 17.62 4.87
C TYR A 145 1.64 17.45 3.44
N ALA A 146 2.27 16.61 2.62
CA ALA A 146 1.73 16.26 1.30
C ALA A 146 0.39 15.52 1.44
N SER A 147 0.26 14.59 2.37
CA SER A 147 -0.99 13.87 2.64
C SER A 147 -2.10 14.77 3.19
N LEU A 148 -1.76 15.74 4.05
CA LEU A 148 -2.74 16.76 4.49
C LEU A 148 -3.26 17.60 3.30
N ARG A 149 -2.36 18.00 2.39
CA ARG A 149 -2.75 18.74 1.16
C ARG A 149 -3.66 17.91 0.25
N GLN A 150 -3.40 16.61 0.09
CA GLN A 150 -4.27 15.71 -0.69
C GLN A 150 -5.70 15.64 -0.13
N LYS A 151 -5.87 15.84 1.18
CA LYS A 151 -7.16 15.88 1.87
C LYS A 151 -7.76 17.30 2.00
N ASN A 152 -7.15 18.31 1.37
CA ASN A 152 -7.54 19.72 1.47
C ASN A 152 -7.53 20.28 2.91
N ILE A 153 -6.64 19.77 3.76
CA ILE A 153 -6.47 20.26 5.13
C ILE A 153 -5.36 21.30 5.14
N LEU A 154 -5.72 22.53 5.52
CA LEU A 154 -4.82 23.69 5.50
C LEU A 154 -4.02 23.84 6.80
N ASP A 155 -4.56 23.36 7.91
CA ASP A 155 -3.95 23.51 9.23
C ASP A 155 -4.08 22.21 10.05
N ILE A 156 -2.99 21.89 10.75
CA ILE A 156 -2.90 20.68 11.59
C ILE A 156 -3.83 20.76 12.79
N SER A 157 -4.19 21.96 13.26
CA SER A 157 -5.10 22.15 14.40
C SER A 157 -6.48 21.51 14.17
N GLN A 158 -6.91 21.44 12.90
CA GLN A 158 -8.19 20.87 12.48
C GLN A 158 -8.22 19.34 12.54
N VAL A 159 -7.06 18.71 12.68
CA VAL A 159 -6.89 17.26 12.65
C VAL A 159 -7.06 16.69 14.07
N GLU A 160 -7.94 15.69 14.20
CA GLU A 160 -8.11 14.94 15.45
C GLU A 160 -7.10 13.82 15.56
N CYS A 161 -6.92 13.04 14.49
CA CYS A 161 -5.90 12.00 14.47
C CYS A 161 -5.44 11.65 13.06
N VAL A 162 -4.20 11.21 12.95
CA VAL A 162 -3.63 10.67 11.71
C VAL A 162 -2.96 9.35 12.00
N PHE A 163 -3.31 8.35 11.19
CA PHE A 163 -2.73 7.02 11.21
C PHE A 163 -1.93 6.76 9.95
N ILE A 164 -0.93 5.91 10.08
CA ILE A 164 -0.26 5.25 8.96
C ILE A 164 -0.70 3.80 8.95
N GLU A 165 -1.23 3.40 7.80
CA GLU A 165 -1.67 2.04 7.52
C GLU A 165 -0.50 1.15 7.09
N ALA A 166 -0.70 -0.17 7.08
CA ALA A 166 0.33 -1.15 6.71
C ALA A 166 0.87 -0.96 5.27
N ASN A 167 0.08 -0.37 4.37
CA ASN A 167 0.48 -0.05 3.00
C ASN A 167 1.25 1.29 2.89
N GLY A 168 1.50 1.99 4.00
CA GLY A 168 2.15 3.30 4.03
C GLY A 168 1.24 4.48 3.70
N SER A 169 -0.06 4.24 3.49
CA SER A 169 -1.03 5.32 3.28
C SER A 169 -1.39 6.01 4.60
N PHE A 170 -1.79 7.28 4.49
CA PHE A 170 -2.19 8.10 5.63
C PHE A 170 -3.72 8.15 5.74
N SER A 171 -4.25 7.69 6.87
CA SER A 171 -5.66 7.83 7.25
C SER A 171 -5.79 9.04 8.16
N ILE A 172 -6.46 10.10 7.69
CA ILE A 172 -6.58 11.39 8.40
C ILE A 172 -8.04 11.60 8.80
N TYR A 173 -8.28 11.93 10.06
CA TYR A 173 -9.58 12.27 10.61
C TYR A 173 -9.55 13.66 11.24
N THR A 174 -10.53 14.50 10.89
CA THR A 174 -10.66 15.87 11.40
C THR A 174 -11.52 15.92 12.66
N ARG A 175 -11.36 16.99 13.46
CA ARG A 175 -12.19 17.22 14.66
C ARG A 175 -13.67 17.29 14.34
N LYS A 176 -14.03 17.83 13.18
CA LYS A 176 -15.43 17.94 12.73
C LYS A 176 -16.04 16.56 12.49
N GLU A 177 -15.29 15.66 11.87
CA GLU A 177 -15.75 14.28 11.59
C GLU A 177 -15.91 13.48 12.89
N VAL A 178 -14.94 13.55 13.79
CA VAL A 178 -15.00 12.81 15.06
C VAL A 178 -16.06 13.38 16.00
N GLY A 179 -16.20 14.70 16.10
CA GLY A 179 -17.20 15.35 16.96
C GLY A 179 -18.65 15.11 16.53
N THR A 180 -18.89 14.67 15.30
CA THR A 180 -20.22 14.31 14.79
C THR A 180 -20.56 12.83 15.07
N CYS A 181 -19.56 12.01 15.42
CA CYS A 181 -19.74 10.58 15.65
C CYS A 181 -19.96 10.27 17.14
N GLU A 182 -21.17 9.82 17.49
CA GLU A 182 -21.53 9.40 18.86
C GLU A 182 -20.72 8.18 19.36
N LYS A 183 -20.15 7.37 18.44
CA LYS A 183 -19.31 6.20 18.77
C LYS A 183 -18.06 6.13 17.90
N VAL A 184 -16.91 6.38 18.51
CA VAL A 184 -15.58 6.30 17.88
C VAL A 184 -14.96 4.88 18.03
N GLY A 185 -15.80 3.85 17.96
CA GLY A 185 -15.41 2.47 18.31
C GLY A 185 -14.31 1.88 17.43
N VAL A 186 -14.19 2.34 16.18
CA VAL A 186 -13.15 1.89 15.24
C VAL A 186 -11.77 2.44 15.62
N LEU A 187 -11.66 3.72 15.98
CA LEU A 187 -10.37 4.31 16.35
C LEU A 187 -9.84 3.74 17.67
N MET A 188 -10.75 3.35 18.58
CA MET A 188 -10.40 2.71 19.86
C MET A 188 -9.80 1.30 19.70
N GLN A 189 -9.92 0.67 18.52
CA GLN A 189 -9.23 -0.60 18.24
C GLN A 189 -7.73 -0.41 18.02
N VAL A 190 -7.29 0.81 17.69
CA VAL A 190 -5.87 1.12 17.50
C VAL A 190 -5.24 1.34 18.88
N PRO A 191 -4.29 0.48 19.33
CA PRO A 191 -3.72 0.57 20.68
C PRO A 191 -3.08 1.93 20.96
N GLY A 192 -2.42 2.52 19.95
CA GLY A 192 -1.79 3.83 20.06
C GLY A 192 -2.80 4.97 20.26
N TYR A 193 -3.97 4.90 19.62
CA TYR A 193 -5.02 5.91 19.82
C TYR A 193 -5.65 5.77 21.20
N LYS A 194 -5.99 4.55 21.60
CA LYS A 194 -6.57 4.26 22.91
C LYS A 194 -5.69 4.78 24.05
N ALA A 195 -4.39 4.50 24.02
CA ALA A 195 -3.46 4.95 25.05
C ALA A 195 -3.37 6.48 25.15
N LEU A 196 -3.48 7.20 24.02
CA LEU A 196 -3.46 8.67 24.00
C LEU A 196 -4.78 9.28 24.49
N CYS A 197 -5.91 8.62 24.23
CA CYS A 197 -7.20 9.02 24.82
C CYS A 197 -7.20 8.83 26.34
N GLU A 198 -6.71 7.68 26.84
CA GLU A 198 -6.61 7.42 28.27
C GLU A 198 -5.67 8.43 28.99
N ASP A 199 -4.53 8.78 28.39
CA ASP A 199 -3.65 9.84 28.92
C ASP A 199 -4.32 11.22 28.92
N ALA A 200 -5.08 11.53 27.88
CA ALA A 200 -5.78 12.81 27.79
C ALA A 200 -6.91 12.93 28.81
N ASP A 201 -7.69 11.87 29.02
CA ASP A 201 -8.79 11.85 29.99
C ASP A 201 -8.24 11.94 31.42
N THR A 202 -7.16 11.21 31.73
CA THR A 202 -6.47 11.29 33.03
C THR A 202 -5.99 12.71 33.35
N ARG A 203 -5.52 13.45 32.33
CA ARG A 203 -5.09 14.85 32.48
C ARG A 203 -6.25 15.80 32.70
N ILE A 204 -7.40 15.55 32.08
CA ILE A 204 -8.61 16.36 32.29
C ILE A 204 -9.13 16.14 33.72
N ASP A 205 -9.23 14.89 34.17
CA ASP A 205 -9.66 14.56 35.53
C ASP A 205 -8.78 15.20 36.60
N ALA A 206 -7.45 15.22 36.37
CA ALA A 206 -6.51 15.87 37.27
C ALA A 206 -6.68 17.40 37.33
N LEU A 207 -7.02 18.05 36.20
CA LEU A 207 -7.26 19.49 36.14
C LEU A 207 -8.59 19.88 36.80
N ASP A 208 -9.63 19.05 36.65
CA ASP A 208 -10.94 19.29 37.27
C ASP A 208 -10.90 19.09 38.80
N ASP A 209 -10.03 18.21 39.31
CA ASP A 209 -9.80 18.07 40.76
C ASP A 209 -9.05 19.29 41.34
N ASP A 210 -8.05 19.81 40.62
CA ASP A 210 -7.32 21.02 41.03
C ASP A 210 -8.23 22.25 41.08
N LYS A 211 -9.09 22.41 40.05
CA LYS A 211 -10.07 23.49 40.00
C LYS A 211 -11.08 23.44 41.15
N ARG A 212 -11.59 22.24 41.49
CA ARG A 212 -12.48 22.04 42.65
C ARG A 212 -11.80 22.38 43.97
N LYS A 213 -10.51 22.06 44.14
CA LYS A 213 -9.75 22.42 45.34
C LYS A 213 -9.50 23.92 45.45
N THR A 214 -9.26 24.61 44.33
CA THR A 214 -9.07 26.06 44.34
C THR A 214 -10.38 26.81 44.59
N GLU A 215 -11.48 26.40 43.95
CA GLU A 215 -12.82 26.99 44.21
C GLU A 215 -13.24 26.77 45.67
N GLY A 216 -13.12 25.55 46.22
CA GLY A 216 -13.48 25.29 47.62
C GLY A 216 -12.62 26.04 48.64
N ARG A 217 -11.34 26.29 48.34
CA ARG A 217 -10.45 27.06 49.22
C ARG A 217 -10.73 28.57 49.20
N CYS A 218 -11.18 29.12 48.07
CA CYS A 218 -11.65 30.50 48.01
C CYS A 218 -12.93 30.71 48.82
N ASP A 219 -13.83 29.72 48.82
CA ASP A 219 -15.07 29.78 49.61
C ASP A 219 -14.79 29.78 51.12
N ASP A 220 -13.83 28.97 51.57
CA ASP A 220 -13.39 28.93 52.97
C ASP A 220 -12.72 30.25 53.40
N GLU A 221 -11.84 30.82 52.55
CA GLU A 221 -11.13 32.07 52.85
C GLU A 221 -12.07 33.30 52.85
N GLN A 222 -13.15 33.27 52.06
CA GLN A 222 -14.19 34.31 52.08
C GLN A 222 -15.07 34.24 53.35
N ASN A 223 -15.27 33.05 53.91
CA ASN A 223 -16.10 32.83 55.08
C ASN A 223 -15.35 33.18 56.39
N ASP A 224 -14.04 32.95 56.43
CA ASP A 224 -13.17 33.37 57.55
C ASP A 224 -13.08 34.91 57.66
N VAL A 225 -12.99 35.63 56.53
CA VAL A 225 -12.95 37.11 56.53
C VAL A 225 -14.30 37.73 56.91
N ALA A 226 -15.42 37.05 56.65
CA ALA A 226 -16.75 37.51 57.07
C ALA A 226 -17.02 37.27 58.57
N GLY A 227 -16.36 36.28 59.18
CA GLY A 227 -16.48 35.97 60.61
C GLY A 227 -15.78 36.97 61.54
N ASP A 228 -14.68 37.58 61.10
CA ASP A 228 -13.87 38.52 61.89
C ASP A 228 -14.35 39.99 61.84
N ALA A 229 -15.43 40.29 61.10
CA ALA A 229 -15.97 41.64 60.93
C ALA A 229 -17.20 41.99 61.81
N CYS A 230 -17.53 41.14 62.81
CA CYS A 230 -18.62 41.36 63.79
C CYS A 230 -18.10 41.80 65.17
#